data_AF-A0A2H0KC53-F1
#
_entry.id   AF-A0A2H0KC53-F1
#
_cell.length_a   1.000
_cell.length_b   1.000
_cell.length_c   1.000
_cell.angle_alpha   90.00
_cell.angle_beta   90.00
_cell.angle_gamma   90.00
#
_symmetry.space_group_name_H-M   'P 1'
#
loop_
_entity.id
_entity.type
_entity.pdbx_description
1 polymer ?
#
loop_
_entity_poly.entity_id
_entity_poly.type
_entity_poly.pdbx_seq_one_letter_code
_entity_poly.pdbx_strand_id
1 'polypeptide(L)' 'MSISQKEKELVLARLEVLSPELHFSVGSSKESFSRNEMIKQINENTDIGKDFIKVELEFLRAFKNGSLMSNLATR' A
#
# COMPACT_ATOMS: atom_id res chain seq x y z
N MET A 1 -1.51 8.14 13.21
CA MET A 1 -0.31 7.29 13.22
C MET A 1 0.73 7.97 12.35
N SER A 2 1.95 8.20 12.86
CA SER A 2 3.03 8.75 12.03
C SER A 2 3.71 7.61 11.27
N ILE A 3 3.85 7.76 9.95
CA ILE A 3 4.58 6.82 9.10
C ILE A 3 6.06 7.15 9.22
N SER A 4 6.90 6.16 9.52
CA SER A 4 8.35 6.32 9.54
C SER A 4 8.96 6.27 8.14
N GLN A 5 10.15 6.85 7.97
CA GLN A 5 10.87 6.80 6.70
C GLN A 5 11.17 5.36 6.25
N LYS A 6 11.51 4.46 7.18
CA LYS A 6 11.74 3.03 6.88
C LYS A 6 10.48 2.32 6.39
N GLU A 7 9.32 2.65 6.96
CA GLU A 7 8.05 2.11 6.50
C GLU A 7 7.70 2.60 5.09
N LYS A 8 7.96 3.88 4.79
CA LYS A 8 7.81 4.44 3.44
C LYS A 8 8.71 3.72 2.43
N GLU A 9 10.00 3.55 2.74
CA GLU A 9 10.97 2.87 1.89
C GLU A 9 10.59 1.41 1.63
N LEU A 10 10.07 0.71 2.64
CA LEU A 10 9.59 -0.66 2.48
C LEU A 10 8.43 -0.75 1.47
N VAL A 11 7.47 0.17 1.53
CA VAL A 11 6.33 0.19 0.60
C VAL A 11 6.79 0.55 -0.82
N LEU A 12 7.73 1.49 -0.97
CA LEU A 12 8.31 1.83 -2.27
C LEU A 12 9.04 0.64 -2.90
N ALA A 13 9.89 -0.07 -2.14
CA ALA A 13 10.58 -1.26 -2.62
C ALA A 13 9.61 -2.38 -3.07
N ARG A 14 8.46 -2.52 -2.39
CA ARG A 14 7.40 -3.45 -2.79
C ARG A 14 6.74 -3.03 -4.10
N LEU A 15 6.50 -1.74 -4.32
CA LEU A 15 5.94 -1.24 -5.58
C LEU A 15 6.91 -1.48 -6.74
N GLU A 16 8.21 -1.29 -6.54
CA GLU A 16 9.23 -1.42 -7.59
C GLU A 16 9.32 -2.82 -8.20
N VAL A 17 9.01 -3.87 -7.44
CA VAL A 17 9.01 -5.26 -7.93
C VAL A 17 7.72 -5.67 -8.63
N LEU A 18 6.68 -4.82 -8.60
CA LEU A 18 5.41 -5.10 -9.27
C LEU A 18 5.46 -4.72 -10.75
N SER A 19 4.63 -5.41 -11.54
CA SER A 19 4.43 -5.09 -12.95
C SER A 19 4.00 -3.62 -13.12
N PRO A 20 4.57 -2.88 -14.09
CA PRO A 20 4.14 -1.52 -14.39
C PRO A 20 2.68 -1.44 -14.85
N GLU A 21 2.11 -2.54 -15.38
CA GLU A 21 0.71 -2.62 -15.82
C GLU A 21 -0.29 -2.71 -14.66
N LEU A 22 0.21 -2.91 -13.43
CA LEU A 22 -0.65 -3.01 -12.26
C LEU A 22 -1.14 -1.63 -11.85
N HIS A 23 -2.44 -1.56 -11.58
CA HIS A 23 -3.13 -0.35 -11.18
C HIS A 23 -3.76 -0.51 -9.81
N PHE A 24 -3.77 0.58 -9.04
CA PHE A 24 -4.24 0.64 -7.67
C PHE A 24 -5.40 1.60 -7.56
N SER A 25 -6.39 1.24 -6.74
CA SER A 25 -7.42 2.15 -6.26
C SER A 25 -7.30 2.22 -4.74
N VAL A 26 -7.45 3.42 -4.16
CA VAL A 26 -7.19 3.65 -2.74
C VAL A 26 -8.43 4.23 -2.08
N GLY A 27 -8.96 3.48 -1.10
CA GLY A 27 -10.16 3.87 -0.36
C GLY A 27 -11.36 4.05 -1.29
N SER A 28 -12.00 5.21 -1.20
CA SER A 28 -13.17 5.57 -2.01
C SER A 28 -12.82 6.43 -3.23
N SER A 29 -11.53 6.52 -3.60
CA SER A 29 -11.13 7.31 -4.77
C SER A 29 -11.71 6.69 -6.04
N LYS A 30 -12.34 7.51 -6.90
CA LYS A 30 -12.77 7.08 -8.24
C LYS A 30 -11.60 6.93 -9.22
N GLU A 31 -10.43 7.39 -8.82
CA GLU A 31 -9.20 7.36 -9.61
C GLU A 31 -8.50 6.00 -9.48
N SER A 32 -7.76 5.67 -10.53
CA SER A 32 -6.87 4.51 -10.59
C SER A 32 -5.46 5.00 -10.88
N PHE A 33 -4.49 4.47 -10.15
CA PHE A 33 -3.09 4.88 -10.22
C PHE A 33 -2.26 3.73 -10.72
N SER A 34 -1.50 3.93 -11.79
CA SER A 34 -0.42 3.02 -12.15
C SER A 34 0.62 2.94 -11.01
N ARG A 35 1.46 1.91 -11.06
CA ARG A 35 2.61 1.78 -10.14
C ARG A 35 3.43 3.07 -10.02
N ASN A 36 3.78 3.70 -11.14
CA ASN A 36 4.63 4.88 -11.14
C ASN A 36 3.89 6.11 -10.56
N GLU A 37 2.60 6.24 -10.82
CA GLU A 37 1.78 7.31 -10.22
C GLU A 37 1.63 7.11 -8.72
N MET A 38 1.45 5.87 -8.25
CA MET A 38 1.39 5.60 -6.82
C MET A 38 2.71 5.92 -6.12
N ILE A 39 3.86 5.57 -6.72
CA ILE A 39 5.19 5.97 -6.23
C ILE A 39 5.29 7.49 -6.12
N LYS A 40 4.77 8.24 -7.10
CA LYS A 40 4.73 9.70 -7.06
C LYS A 40 3.86 10.21 -5.90
N GLN A 41 2.65 9.70 -5.73
CA GLN A 41 1.75 10.06 -4.62
C GLN A 41 2.43 9.85 -3.25
N ILE A 42 3.15 8.74 -3.08
CA ILE A 42 3.93 8.42 -1.87
C ILE A 42 5.06 9.43 -1.66
N ASN A 43 5.84 9.73 -2.71
CA ASN A 43 6.98 10.63 -2.60
C ASN A 43 6.55 12.07 -2.28
N GLU A 44 5.45 12.53 -2.86
CA GLU A 44 4.86 13.85 -2.62
C GLU A 44 4.11 13.95 -1.28
N ASN A 45 4.00 12.86 -0.52
CA ASN A 45 3.29 12.78 0.76
C ASN A 45 1.83 13.26 0.64
N THR A 46 1.17 12.94 -0.46
CA THR A 46 -0.27 13.20 -0.62
C THR A 46 -1.07 12.32 0.33
N ASP A 47 -2.35 12.63 0.52
CA ASP A 47 -3.21 11.83 1.39
C ASP A 47 -3.47 10.44 0.81
N ILE A 48 -3.58 10.33 -0.53
CA ILE A 48 -3.61 9.04 -1.23
C ILE A 48 -2.34 8.23 -0.95
N GLY A 49 -1.16 8.85 -1.05
CA GLY A 49 0.11 8.17 -0.77
C GLY A 49 0.24 7.71 0.68
N LYS A 50 -0.21 8.53 1.64
CA LYS A 50 -0.22 8.16 3.08
C LYS A 50 -1.19 7.01 3.35
N ASP A 51 -2.39 7.06 2.80
CA ASP A 51 -3.40 6.02 2.98
C ASP A 51 -2.95 4.69 2.35
N PHE A 52 -2.32 4.75 1.18
CA PHE A 52 -1.74 3.57 0.55
C PHE A 52 -0.68 2.91 1.43
N ILE A 53 0.27 3.68 1.97
CA ILE A 53 1.28 3.16 2.89
C ILE A 53 0.62 2.52 4.12
N LYS A 54 -0.39 3.17 4.68
CA LYS A 54 -1.12 2.64 5.83
C LYS A 54 -1.73 1.28 5.53
N VAL A 55 -2.44 1.14 4.40
CA VAL A 55 -3.08 -0.11 3.98
C VAL A 55 -2.04 -1.21 3.72
N GLU A 56 -0.95 -0.91 3.01
CA GLU A 56 0.12 -1.89 2.77
C GLU A 56 0.75 -2.40 4.08
N LEU A 57 1.00 -1.50 5.05
CA LEU A 57 1.54 -1.90 6.35
C LEU A 57 0.53 -2.70 7.19
N GLU A 58 -0.75 -2.35 7.14
CA GLU A 58 -1.82 -3.14 7.78
C GLU A 58 -1.88 -4.55 7.19
N PHE A 59 -1.83 -4.67 5.86
CA PHE A 59 -1.75 -5.95 5.17
C PHE A 59 -0.52 -6.76 5.61
N LEU A 60 0.67 -6.16 5.62
CA LEU A 60 1.91 -6.84 6.04
C LEU A 60 1.87 -7.31 7.50
N ARG A 61 1.28 -6.50 8.39
CA ARG A 61 1.10 -6.87 9.80
C ARG A 61 0.12 -8.03 9.96
N ALA A 62 -1.00 -8.00 9.24
CA ALA A 62 -2.00 -9.07 9.22
C ALA A 62 -1.44 -10.37 8.60
N PHE A 63 -0.59 -10.25 7.59
CA PHE A 63 0.12 -11.39 7.01
C PHE A 63 1.07 -12.01 8.04
N LYS A 64 1.91 -11.17 8.69
CA LYS A 64 2.88 -11.60 9.68
C LYS A 64 2.25 -12.32 10.88
N ASN A 65 1.12 -11.82 11.39
CA ASN A 65 0.48 -12.36 12.60
C ASN A 65 -0.52 -13.49 12.32
N GLY A 66 -0.68 -13.89 11.05
CA GLY A 66 -1.62 -14.93 10.63
C GLY A 66 -3.09 -14.51 10.58
N SER A 67 -3.44 -13.27 10.96
CA SER A 67 -4.83 -12.81 10.94
C SER A 67 -5.39 -12.66 9.53
N LEU A 68 -4.52 -12.46 8.53
CA LEU A 68 -4.95 -12.46 7.13
C LEU A 68 -5.59 -13.81 6.77
N MET A 69 -4.93 -14.93 7.11
CA MET A 69 -5.45 -16.26 6.79
C MET A 69 -6.73 -16.58 7.54
N SER A 70 -6.83 -16.20 8.82
CA SER A 70 -8.06 -16.40 9.59
C SER A 70 -9.25 -15.65 8.98
N ASN A 71 -9.04 -14.41 8.51
CA ASN A 71 -10.09 -13.59 7.91
C ASN A 71 -10.50 -14.04 6.51
N LEU A 72 -9.60 -14.69 5.77
CA LEU A 72 -9.87 -15.23 4.43
C LEU A 72 -10.52 -16.62 4.48
N ALA A 73 -10.14 -17.46 5.44
CA ALA A 73 -10.64 -18.84 5.57
C ALA A 73 -12.02 -18.97 6.23
N THR A 74 -12.53 -17.90 6.83
CA THR A 74 -13.84 -17.87 7.53
C THR A 74 -14.97 -17.25 6.69
N ARG A 75 -14.80 -17.18 5.36
CA ARG A 75 -15.85 -16.77 4.43
C ARG A 75 -16.56 -17.97 3.82
#